data_AF-A0A1I0E9D9-F1
#
_entry.id   AF-A0A1I0E9D9-F1
#
_cell.length_a   1.000
_cell.length_b   1.000
_cell.length_c   1.000
_cell.angle_alpha   90.00
_cell.angle_beta   90.00
_cell.angle_gamma   90.00
#
_symmetry.space_group_name_H-M   'P 1'
#
loop_
_entity.id
_entity.type
_entity.pdbx_description
1 polymer ?
#
loop_
_entity_poly.entity_id
_entity_poly.type
_entity_poly.pdbx_seq_one_letter_code
_entity_poly.pdbx_strand_id
1 'polypeptide(L)'
;MKPVSIYIHIPFCKKKCYYCDFISYSNKEDKIQEYIDALKKEMLLYKEELSSCEIKSIFIGGGTPSILSEEQVASMMNSLYENYRIAKDAEISMESNPGLLNHDKLKAYFNSGINRLSIGLQASQDHLLNCIGRIHRYDDFLKNLQEARAVGFTNINVDLMFGLPGQTLKDWQDTIEKIVDLEVPHIAAYSLIIEEDTLFYSWEAEGRIEKAKEEVELQMYHHAIDYLKKKGYQHYEISNFAKTNYQCKHNIVYWKNKPYIGFGAAAHSYFQDERFNNYPLLDTYIESIKNEEKPVENRISLSFREEISETMFLGLRMIEGVSIEEFQKRFKLSPFDIYENKLQKLQERKLVTYDKERIRLTKTGNDLANIVFQEMLLD
;
A
#
# COMPACT_ATOMS: atom_id res chain seq x y z
N MET A 1 -17.41 7.02 -18.43
CA MET A 1 -16.16 7.66 -18.01
C MET A 1 -15.14 6.59 -17.69
N LYS A 2 -13.85 6.82 -17.91
CA LYS A 2 -12.82 5.81 -17.62
C LYS A 2 -12.54 5.81 -16.11
N PRO A 3 -12.54 4.64 -15.42
CA PRO A 3 -12.20 4.59 -14.01
C PRO A 3 -10.69 4.81 -13.83
N VAL A 4 -10.32 5.62 -12.84
CA VAL A 4 -8.93 5.86 -12.45
C VAL A 4 -8.85 5.99 -10.92
N SER A 5 -7.67 5.78 -10.36
CA SER A 5 -7.43 5.98 -8.92
C SER A 5 -6.39 7.07 -8.70
N ILE A 6 -6.40 7.67 -7.51
CA ILE A 6 -5.42 8.70 -7.14
C ILE A 6 -4.63 8.21 -5.93
N TYR A 7 -3.31 8.25 -6.04
CA TYR A 7 -2.41 8.13 -4.90
C TYR A 7 -1.88 9.52 -4.54
N ILE A 8 -1.81 9.83 -3.25
CA ILE A 8 -1.21 11.08 -2.76
C ILE A 8 -0.10 10.69 -1.79
N HIS A 9 1.11 11.09 -2.13
CA HIS A 9 2.26 10.88 -1.27
C HIS A 9 2.45 12.07 -0.32
N ILE A 10 2.44 11.83 0.98
CA ILE A 10 2.76 12.81 2.02
C ILE A 10 4.12 12.43 2.63
N PRO A 11 5.24 13.02 2.18
CA PRO A 11 6.59 12.54 2.49
C PRO A 11 7.11 13.06 3.84
N PHE A 12 6.24 13.30 4.83
CA PHE A 12 6.65 13.86 6.12
C PHE A 12 6.41 12.85 7.24
N CYS A 13 7.42 12.69 8.10
CA CYS A 13 7.36 11.81 9.26
C CYS A 13 7.78 12.57 10.52
N LYS A 14 7.10 12.33 11.65
CA LYS A 14 7.57 12.89 12.92
C LYS A 14 8.94 12.33 13.31
N LYS A 15 9.14 11.05 13.03
CA LYS A 15 10.39 10.30 13.14
C LYS A 15 10.36 9.19 12.11
N LYS A 16 11.46 8.99 11.38
CA LYS A 16 11.61 7.87 10.45
C LYS A 16 11.83 6.57 11.24
N CYS A 17 11.05 5.53 10.93
CA CYS A 17 11.25 4.20 11.55
C CYS A 17 12.53 3.58 11.00
N TYR A 18 13.18 2.73 11.78
CA TYR A 18 14.54 2.28 11.46
C TYR A 18 14.62 1.34 10.23
N TYR A 19 13.50 0.70 9.89
CA TYR A 19 13.33 -0.17 8.71
C TYR A 19 12.73 0.53 7.50
N CYS A 20 12.23 1.76 7.64
CA CYS A 20 11.39 2.38 6.63
C CYS A 20 12.23 2.86 5.44
N ASP A 21 11.95 2.30 4.27
CA ASP A 21 12.57 2.61 2.98
C ASP A 21 11.82 3.73 2.22
N PHE A 22 10.56 4.00 2.57
CA PHE A 22 9.79 5.08 1.95
C PHE A 22 10.49 6.43 2.00
N ILE A 23 10.40 7.14 0.86
CA ILE A 23 10.82 8.54 0.75
C ILE A 23 10.03 9.36 1.76
N SER A 24 10.71 9.75 2.83
CA SER A 24 10.11 10.48 3.93
C SER A 24 11.15 11.32 4.64
N TYR A 25 10.71 12.49 5.07
CA TYR A 25 11.53 13.52 5.67
C TYR A 25 11.05 13.79 7.09
N SER A 26 11.95 13.62 8.06
CA SER A 26 11.76 14.07 9.44
C SER A 26 12.41 15.43 9.67
N ASN A 27 11.88 16.20 10.62
CA ASN A 27 12.35 17.55 10.94
C ASN A 27 12.21 18.53 9.76
N LYS A 28 11.10 18.43 9.03
CA LYS A 28 10.73 19.26 7.88
C LYS A 28 9.29 19.76 7.97
N GLU A 29 8.75 19.84 9.18
CA GLU A 29 7.37 20.29 9.42
C GLU A 29 7.12 21.73 8.93
N ASP A 30 8.16 22.58 8.89
CA ASP A 30 8.13 23.93 8.34
C ASP A 30 7.84 23.98 6.83
N LYS A 31 8.12 22.89 6.10
CA LYS A 31 7.87 22.77 4.66
C LYS A 31 6.49 22.22 4.31
N ILE A 32 5.73 21.73 5.28
CA ILE A 32 4.45 21.05 5.02
C ILE A 32 3.47 21.97 4.28
N GLN A 33 3.33 23.23 4.72
CA GLN A 33 2.37 24.13 4.11
C GLN A 33 2.75 24.47 2.65
N GLU A 34 4.03 24.78 2.41
CA GLU A 34 4.55 25.03 1.06
C GLU A 34 4.32 23.82 0.15
N TYR A 35 4.52 22.60 0.68
CA TYR A 35 4.28 21.36 -0.05
C TYR A 35 2.80 21.13 -0.36
N ILE A 36 1.88 21.35 0.58
CA ILE A 36 0.44 21.20 0.34
C ILE A 36 -0.06 22.20 -0.71
N ASP A 37 0.50 23.41 -0.73
CA ASP A 37 0.17 24.39 -1.76
C ASP A 37 0.70 24.00 -3.14
N ALA A 38 1.90 23.41 -3.22
CA ALA A 38 2.42 22.81 -4.45
C ALA A 38 1.57 21.61 -4.90
N LEU A 39 1.20 20.71 -3.99
CA LEU A 39 0.38 19.55 -4.28
C LEU A 39 -0.98 19.93 -4.90
N LYS A 40 -1.65 20.96 -4.37
CA LYS A 40 -2.92 21.46 -4.95
C LYS A 40 -2.72 22.04 -6.35
N LYS A 41 -1.60 22.70 -6.62
CA LYS A 41 -1.26 23.18 -7.97
C LYS A 41 -0.97 22.03 -8.92
N GLU A 42 -0.26 20.99 -8.47
CA GLU A 42 -0.05 19.78 -9.26
C GLU A 42 -1.38 19.15 -9.69
N MET A 43 -2.34 19.03 -8.77
CA MET A 43 -3.68 18.52 -9.10
C MET A 43 -4.32 19.33 -10.24
N LEU A 44 -4.18 20.65 -10.24
CA LEU A 44 -4.71 21.50 -11.30
C LEU A 44 -4.06 21.20 -12.67
N LEU A 45 -2.76 20.90 -12.71
CA LEU A 45 -2.04 20.56 -13.96
C LEU A 45 -2.58 19.28 -14.64
N TYR A 46 -3.27 18.41 -13.90
CA TYR A 46 -3.87 17.17 -14.42
C TYR A 46 -5.40 17.27 -14.65
N LYS A 47 -6.01 18.42 -14.39
CA LYS A 47 -7.47 18.60 -14.47
C LYS A 47 -8.05 18.21 -15.83
N GLU A 48 -7.47 18.72 -16.92
CA GLU A 48 -7.95 18.47 -18.27
C GLU A 48 -7.78 17.00 -18.69
N GLU A 49 -6.64 16.40 -18.35
CA GLU A 49 -6.36 14.98 -18.65
C GLU A 49 -7.30 14.02 -17.93
N LEU A 50 -7.73 14.39 -16.71
CA LEU A 50 -8.65 13.59 -15.90
C LEU A 50 -10.12 13.95 -16.10
N SER A 51 -10.44 14.94 -16.96
CA SER A 51 -11.82 15.42 -17.18
C SER A 51 -12.80 14.35 -17.68
N SER A 52 -12.30 13.36 -18.43
CA SER A 52 -13.07 12.22 -18.95
C SER A 52 -13.07 10.98 -18.04
N CYS A 53 -12.37 11.07 -16.91
CA CYS A 53 -12.19 10.01 -15.94
C CYS A 53 -13.08 10.19 -14.70
N GLU A 54 -13.42 9.09 -14.05
CA GLU A 54 -14.12 9.08 -12.76
C GLU A 54 -13.22 8.44 -11.71
N ILE A 55 -12.96 9.14 -10.61
CA ILE A 55 -12.07 8.67 -9.55
C ILE A 55 -12.80 7.63 -8.71
N LYS A 56 -12.27 6.40 -8.66
CA LYS A 56 -12.86 5.25 -7.95
C LYS A 56 -12.24 4.98 -6.59
N SER A 57 -10.97 5.35 -6.40
CA SER A 57 -10.34 5.36 -5.08
C SER A 57 -9.29 6.44 -4.98
N ILE A 58 -9.09 6.90 -3.75
CA ILE A 58 -8.03 7.84 -3.36
C ILE A 58 -7.29 7.20 -2.19
N PHE A 59 -5.96 7.19 -2.24
CA PHE A 59 -5.14 6.68 -1.15
C PHE A 59 -4.07 7.70 -0.79
N ILE A 60 -4.19 8.24 0.42
CA ILE A 60 -3.24 9.20 0.98
C ILE A 60 -2.27 8.40 1.87
N GLY A 61 -1.02 8.29 1.45
CA GLY A 61 0.01 7.49 2.12
C GLY A 61 1.37 8.15 2.09
N GLY A 62 2.42 7.37 2.30
CA GLY A 62 3.82 7.80 2.13
C GLY A 62 4.60 7.78 3.42
N GLY A 63 5.04 8.95 3.90
CA GLY A 63 5.65 9.07 5.21
C GLY A 63 4.62 8.85 6.31
N THR A 64 3.92 9.92 6.72
CA THR A 64 2.87 9.82 7.73
C THR A 64 1.82 10.90 7.49
N PRO A 65 0.77 10.62 6.69
CA PRO A 65 -0.27 11.60 6.40
C PRO A 65 -0.93 12.23 7.65
N SER A 66 -1.06 11.47 8.74
CA SER A 66 -1.59 11.99 10.01
C SER A 66 -0.76 13.10 10.66
N ILE A 67 0.42 13.43 10.14
CA ILE A 67 1.20 14.61 10.56
C ILE A 67 0.52 15.92 10.16
N LEU A 68 -0.25 15.92 9.08
CA LEU A 68 -0.96 17.09 8.58
C LEU A 68 -1.98 17.60 9.61
N SER A 69 -2.19 18.92 9.62
CA SER A 69 -3.27 19.53 10.38
C SER A 69 -4.63 19.24 9.75
N GLU A 70 -5.69 19.47 10.53
CA GLU A 70 -7.09 19.38 10.12
C GLU A 70 -7.36 20.25 8.89
N GLU A 71 -6.87 21.50 8.92
CA GLU A 71 -7.03 22.47 7.85
C GLU A 71 -6.31 22.05 6.56
N GLN A 72 -5.11 21.47 6.69
CA GLN A 72 -4.32 21.00 5.55
C GLN A 72 -5.00 19.83 4.83
N VAL A 73 -5.50 18.85 5.58
CA VAL A 73 -6.26 17.73 5.00
C VAL A 73 -7.54 18.23 4.35
N ALA A 74 -8.30 19.09 5.03
CA ALA A 74 -9.53 19.64 4.48
C ALA A 74 -9.27 20.44 3.18
N SER A 75 -8.23 21.28 3.16
CA SER A 75 -7.85 22.06 1.97
C SER A 75 -7.43 21.17 0.80
N MET A 76 -6.63 20.13 1.07
CA MET A 76 -6.22 19.16 0.05
C MET A 76 -7.43 18.41 -0.53
N MET A 77 -8.32 17.91 0.33
CA MET A 77 -9.51 17.17 -0.11
C MET A 77 -10.47 18.07 -0.90
N ASN A 78 -10.69 19.32 -0.48
CA ASN A 78 -11.49 20.28 -1.24
C ASN A 78 -10.93 20.49 -2.65
N SER A 79 -9.60 20.60 -2.79
CA SER A 79 -8.97 20.72 -4.10
C SER A 79 -9.23 19.51 -5.01
N LEU A 80 -9.26 18.28 -4.46
CA LEU A 80 -9.63 17.09 -5.21
C LEU A 80 -11.09 17.14 -5.70
N TYR A 81 -12.02 17.53 -4.82
CA TYR A 81 -13.45 17.65 -5.18
C TYR A 81 -13.73 18.75 -6.20
N GLU A 82 -12.97 19.85 -6.16
CA GLU A 82 -13.10 20.96 -7.12
C GLU A 82 -12.56 20.62 -8.51
N ASN A 83 -11.53 19.78 -8.59
CA ASN A 83 -10.85 19.48 -9.84
C ASN A 83 -11.29 18.17 -10.50
N TYR A 84 -11.80 17.20 -9.74
CA TYR A 84 -12.07 15.86 -10.24
C TYR A 84 -13.49 15.36 -9.93
N ARG A 85 -13.97 14.49 -10.82
CA ARG A 85 -15.23 13.77 -10.62
C ARG A 85 -14.98 12.53 -9.77
N ILE A 86 -15.17 12.66 -8.46
CA ILE A 86 -15.03 11.57 -7.51
C ILE A 86 -16.35 10.79 -7.41
N ALA A 87 -16.29 9.47 -7.58
CA ALA A 87 -17.48 8.62 -7.48
C ALA A 87 -18.05 8.69 -6.06
N LYS A 88 -19.38 8.66 -5.93
CA LYS A 88 -20.06 8.73 -4.62
C LYS A 88 -19.68 7.58 -3.68
N ASP A 89 -19.32 6.42 -4.25
CA ASP A 89 -18.92 5.20 -3.57
C ASP A 89 -17.39 4.98 -3.59
N ALA A 90 -16.62 6.03 -3.93
CA ALA A 90 -15.17 5.97 -3.94
C ALA A 90 -14.63 5.63 -2.55
N GLU A 91 -13.66 4.72 -2.49
CA GLU A 91 -12.89 4.48 -1.28
C GLU A 91 -11.83 5.59 -1.13
N ILE A 92 -11.85 6.30 -0.02
CA ILE A 92 -10.87 7.35 0.29
C ILE A 92 -10.15 6.90 1.57
N SER A 93 -8.93 6.40 1.37
CA SER A 93 -8.05 5.87 2.41
C SER A 93 -7.04 6.91 2.87
N MET A 94 -6.75 6.94 4.17
CA MET A 94 -5.62 7.68 4.73
C MET A 94 -4.80 6.81 5.68
N GLU A 95 -3.49 6.78 5.49
CA GLU A 95 -2.55 6.18 6.43
C GLU A 95 -2.34 7.07 7.65
N SER A 96 -2.15 6.43 8.80
CA SER A 96 -2.00 7.11 10.07
C SER A 96 -1.07 6.36 11.02
N ASN A 97 -0.36 7.12 11.83
CA ASN A 97 0.50 6.61 12.88
C ASN A 97 -0.16 6.89 14.24
N PRO A 98 -0.33 5.87 15.10
CA PRO A 98 -0.74 6.10 16.47
C PRO A 98 0.15 7.15 17.15
N GLY A 99 -0.44 7.97 18.02
CA GLY A 99 0.24 9.08 18.68
C GLY A 99 0.27 10.40 17.88
N LEU A 100 -0.13 10.40 16.60
CA LEU A 100 -0.34 11.63 15.81
C LEU A 100 -1.82 11.94 15.52
N LEU A 101 -2.71 11.09 16.02
CA LEU A 101 -4.15 11.25 15.92
C LEU A 101 -4.72 11.78 17.24
N ASN A 102 -5.78 12.58 17.12
CA ASN A 102 -6.68 12.95 18.19
C ASN A 102 -8.12 12.98 17.64
N HIS A 103 -9.09 13.17 18.53
CA HIS A 103 -10.51 13.21 18.14
C HIS A 103 -10.82 14.26 17.05
N ASP A 104 -10.27 15.47 17.15
CA ASP A 104 -10.55 16.57 16.22
C ASP A 104 -9.97 16.31 14.83
N LYS A 105 -8.75 15.75 14.75
CA LYS A 105 -8.15 15.27 13.50
C LYS A 105 -9.02 14.21 12.84
N LEU A 106 -9.40 13.17 13.59
CA LEU A 106 -10.22 12.09 13.07
C LEU A 106 -11.58 12.62 12.56
N LYS A 107 -12.20 13.54 13.30
CA LYS A 107 -13.44 14.20 12.91
C LYS A 107 -13.27 15.03 11.65
N ALA A 108 -12.18 15.79 11.53
CA ALA A 108 -11.87 16.55 10.33
C ALA A 108 -11.69 15.62 9.12
N TYR A 109 -10.93 14.53 9.27
CA TYR A 109 -10.69 13.57 8.20
C TYR A 109 -12.00 12.96 7.69
N PHE A 110 -12.86 12.51 8.60
CA PHE A 110 -14.17 11.95 8.27
C PHE A 110 -15.05 12.97 7.54
N ASN A 111 -15.10 14.21 8.04
CA ASN A 111 -15.88 15.29 7.41
C ASN A 111 -15.33 15.72 6.05
N SER A 112 -14.03 15.54 5.80
CA SER A 112 -13.40 15.75 4.49
C SER A 112 -13.65 14.61 3.50
N GLY A 113 -14.44 13.59 3.89
CA GLY A 113 -14.84 12.49 3.02
C GLY A 113 -13.93 11.26 3.08
N ILE A 114 -12.89 11.25 3.92
CA ILE A 114 -12.08 10.06 4.17
C ILE A 114 -12.96 9.03 4.85
N ASN A 115 -13.05 7.83 4.27
CA ASN A 115 -13.96 6.78 4.71
C ASN A 115 -13.26 5.45 5.04
N ARG A 116 -11.93 5.40 4.90
CA ARG A 116 -11.08 4.29 5.34
C ARG A 116 -9.82 4.81 6.03
N LEU A 117 -9.45 4.20 7.17
CA LEU A 117 -8.19 4.48 7.86
C LEU A 117 -7.27 3.26 7.81
N SER A 118 -5.98 3.50 7.58
CA SER A 118 -4.92 2.50 7.77
C SER A 118 -4.08 2.93 8.97
N ILE A 119 -4.06 2.13 10.04
CA ILE A 119 -3.33 2.47 11.26
C ILE A 119 -2.13 1.55 11.39
N GLY A 120 -0.93 2.12 11.30
CA GLY A 120 0.30 1.37 11.40
C GLY A 120 0.64 0.99 12.84
N LEU A 121 0.21 -0.17 13.32
CA LEU A 121 0.57 -0.64 14.68
C LEU A 121 1.91 -1.38 14.68
N GLN A 122 2.13 -2.26 13.71
CA GLN A 122 3.28 -3.16 13.56
C GLN A 122 3.32 -4.31 14.58
N ALA A 123 3.32 -4.01 15.88
CA ALA A 123 3.34 -5.00 16.96
C ALA A 123 2.54 -4.54 18.18
N SER A 124 2.04 -5.46 19.01
CA SER A 124 1.34 -5.09 20.25
C SER A 124 2.27 -4.94 21.46
N GLN A 125 3.55 -5.28 21.31
CA GLN A 125 4.53 -5.22 22.38
C GLN A 125 5.38 -3.94 22.29
N ASP A 126 5.33 -3.11 23.33
CA ASP A 126 6.04 -1.82 23.38
C ASP A 126 7.57 -1.95 23.17
N HIS A 127 8.17 -3.06 23.59
CA HIS A 127 9.60 -3.28 23.37
C HIS A 127 9.94 -3.45 21.88
N LEU A 128 9.11 -4.16 21.11
CA LEU A 128 9.27 -4.30 19.65
C LEU A 128 9.02 -2.96 18.94
N LEU A 129 8.00 -2.22 19.36
CA LEU A 129 7.70 -0.88 18.84
C LEU A 129 8.89 0.07 19.01
N ASN A 130 9.53 0.04 20.19
CA ASN A 130 10.74 0.80 20.47
C ASN A 130 11.92 0.34 19.61
N CYS A 131 12.12 -0.98 19.47
CA CYS A 131 13.20 -1.57 18.66
C CYS A 131 13.15 -1.18 17.18
N ILE A 132 11.95 -0.94 16.63
CA ILE A 132 11.78 -0.53 15.23
C ILE A 132 11.63 0.98 15.05
N GLY A 133 11.73 1.74 16.16
CA GLY A 133 11.76 3.20 16.15
C GLY A 133 10.40 3.89 16.10
N ARG A 134 9.30 3.18 16.43
CA ARG A 134 7.97 3.80 16.58
C ARG A 134 7.97 4.82 17.71
N ILE A 135 7.04 5.77 17.62
CA ILE A 135 6.88 6.87 18.59
C ILE A 135 5.68 6.67 19.52
N HIS A 136 5.02 5.52 19.43
CA HIS A 136 3.79 5.21 20.12
C HIS A 136 3.91 3.90 20.88
N ARG A 137 2.97 3.71 21.81
CA ARG A 137 2.75 2.47 22.55
C ARG A 137 1.45 1.81 22.10
N TYR A 138 1.25 0.55 22.49
CA TYR A 138 0.00 -0.15 22.18
C TYR A 138 -1.24 0.56 22.73
N ASP A 139 -1.14 1.20 23.90
CA ASP A 139 -2.23 1.97 24.50
C ASP A 139 -2.64 3.21 23.66
N ASP A 140 -1.68 3.86 23.00
CA ASP A 140 -1.97 4.99 22.10
C ASP A 140 -2.80 4.52 20.90
N PHE A 141 -2.45 3.35 20.36
CA PHE A 141 -3.22 2.70 19.30
C PHE A 141 -4.65 2.37 19.74
N LEU A 142 -4.82 1.77 20.93
CA LEU A 142 -6.15 1.45 21.46
C LEU A 142 -7.02 2.70 21.59
N LYS A 143 -6.46 3.79 22.13
CA LYS A 143 -7.14 5.08 22.24
C LYS A 143 -7.53 5.62 20.86
N ASN A 144 -6.61 5.68 19.92
CA ASN A 144 -6.90 6.22 18.59
C ASN A 144 -7.90 5.35 17.81
N LEU A 145 -7.90 4.02 17.99
CA LEU A 145 -8.90 3.14 17.41
C LEU A 145 -10.31 3.41 17.98
N GLN A 146 -10.42 3.62 19.29
CA GLN A 146 -11.68 3.99 19.94
C GLN A 146 -12.19 5.35 19.45
N GLU A 147 -11.32 6.35 19.36
CA GLU A 147 -11.66 7.68 18.84
C GLU A 147 -12.12 7.62 17.38
N ALA A 148 -11.44 6.83 16.54
CA ALA A 148 -11.82 6.67 15.13
C ALA A 148 -13.23 6.08 14.99
N ARG A 149 -13.53 5.05 15.79
CA ARG A 149 -14.87 4.44 15.86
C ARG A 149 -15.92 5.43 16.35
N ALA A 150 -15.59 6.20 17.39
CA ALA A 150 -16.50 7.20 17.95
C ALA A 150 -16.87 8.30 16.94
N VAL A 151 -15.96 8.66 16.04
CA VAL A 151 -16.22 9.61 14.94
C VAL A 151 -17.09 8.99 13.84
N GLY A 152 -17.01 7.67 13.63
CA GLY A 152 -17.83 6.95 12.65
C GLY A 152 -17.04 6.11 11.64
N PHE A 153 -15.72 5.99 11.78
CA PHE A 153 -14.94 5.09 10.93
C PHE A 153 -15.31 3.63 11.21
N THR A 154 -15.80 2.95 10.17
CA THR A 154 -16.10 1.51 10.19
C THR A 154 -15.08 0.71 9.39
N ASN A 155 -14.53 1.26 8.32
CA ASN A 155 -13.50 0.64 7.50
C ASN A 155 -12.11 1.02 8.03
N ILE A 156 -11.56 0.17 8.91
CA ILE A 156 -10.27 0.38 9.55
C ILE A 156 -9.36 -0.82 9.25
N ASN A 157 -8.17 -0.53 8.74
CA ASN A 157 -7.06 -1.45 8.62
C ASN A 157 -6.07 -1.25 9.78
N VAL A 158 -5.46 -2.35 10.21
CA VAL A 158 -4.30 -2.35 11.10
C VAL A 158 -3.13 -2.99 10.35
N ASP A 159 -2.05 -2.23 10.16
CA ASP A 159 -0.81 -2.77 9.59
C ASP A 159 0.00 -3.44 10.70
N LEU A 160 0.40 -4.68 10.46
CA LEU A 160 1.18 -5.54 11.35
C LEU A 160 2.44 -6.02 10.63
N MET A 161 3.51 -6.21 11.39
CA MET A 161 4.77 -6.72 10.89
C MET A 161 5.22 -7.95 11.67
N PHE A 162 5.62 -8.98 10.92
CA PHE A 162 6.30 -10.16 11.44
C PHE A 162 7.75 -10.21 10.98
N GLY A 163 8.58 -11.03 11.63
CA GLY A 163 10.02 -11.09 11.34
C GLY A 163 10.82 -9.92 11.92
N LEU A 164 10.29 -9.18 12.90
CA LEU A 164 11.02 -8.08 13.54
C LEU A 164 12.23 -8.59 14.37
N PRO A 165 13.33 -7.82 14.50
CA PRO A 165 14.45 -8.22 15.33
C PRO A 165 14.02 -8.48 16.78
N GLY A 166 14.30 -9.70 17.27
CA GLY A 166 13.92 -10.14 18.62
C GLY A 166 12.46 -10.55 18.79
N GLN A 167 11.62 -10.50 17.76
CA GLN A 167 10.22 -10.94 17.83
C GLN A 167 10.13 -12.47 17.85
N THR A 168 9.42 -13.02 18.84
CA THR A 168 9.16 -14.45 18.91
C THR A 168 7.84 -14.80 18.22
N LEU A 169 7.65 -16.08 17.89
CA LEU A 169 6.36 -16.59 17.38
C LEU A 169 5.22 -16.29 18.37
N LYS A 170 5.49 -16.30 19.68
CA LYS A 170 4.52 -15.97 20.72
C LYS A 170 4.10 -14.49 20.68
N ASP A 171 5.05 -13.58 20.45
CA ASP A 171 4.75 -12.15 20.31
C ASP A 171 3.87 -11.87 19.08
N TRP A 172 4.14 -12.60 17.98
CA TRP A 172 3.33 -12.54 16.78
C TRP A 172 1.90 -13.05 17.00
N GLN A 173 1.76 -14.23 17.63
CA GLN A 173 0.47 -14.81 18.00
C GLN A 173 -0.33 -13.84 18.89
N ASP A 174 0.28 -13.34 19.97
CA ASP A 174 -0.34 -12.37 20.88
C ASP A 174 -0.81 -11.10 20.15
N THR A 175 0.00 -10.58 19.21
CA THR A 175 -0.38 -9.41 18.41
C THR A 175 -1.61 -9.70 17.55
N ILE A 176 -1.61 -10.79 16.78
CA ILE A 176 -2.77 -11.12 15.92
C ILE A 176 -4.02 -11.36 16.77
N GLU A 177 -3.91 -12.12 17.85
CA GLU A 177 -5.04 -12.43 18.73
C GLU A 177 -5.70 -11.15 19.26
N LYS A 178 -4.89 -10.24 19.82
CA LYS A 178 -5.36 -8.94 20.30
C LYS A 178 -6.05 -8.12 19.21
N ILE A 179 -5.48 -8.05 18.00
CA ILE A 179 -6.06 -7.25 16.92
C ILE A 179 -7.35 -7.84 16.37
N VAL A 180 -7.45 -9.16 16.30
CA VAL A 180 -8.71 -9.83 15.95
C VAL A 180 -9.78 -9.59 17.00
N ASP A 181 -9.43 -9.64 18.29
CA ASP A 181 -10.37 -9.41 19.40
C ASP A 181 -10.89 -7.96 19.45
N LEU A 182 -10.15 -7.02 18.84
CA LEU A 182 -10.64 -5.66 18.61
C LEU A 182 -11.65 -5.55 17.48
N GLU A 183 -11.91 -6.62 16.72
CA GLU A 183 -12.88 -6.68 15.62
C GLU A 183 -12.64 -5.65 14.50
N VAL A 184 -11.37 -5.41 14.13
CA VAL A 184 -11.05 -4.57 12.95
C VAL A 184 -11.37 -5.33 11.67
N PRO A 185 -11.98 -4.72 10.65
CA PRO A 185 -12.42 -5.45 9.47
C PRO A 185 -11.29 -5.81 8.51
N HIS A 186 -10.12 -5.20 8.64
CA HIS A 186 -9.00 -5.41 7.73
C HIS A 186 -7.68 -5.45 8.50
N ILE A 187 -6.79 -6.37 8.11
CA ILE A 187 -5.47 -6.55 8.68
C ILE A 187 -4.49 -6.72 7.54
N ALA A 188 -3.44 -5.91 7.53
CA ALA A 188 -2.29 -6.10 6.67
C ALA A 188 -1.17 -6.72 7.51
N ALA A 189 -0.55 -7.80 7.03
CA ALA A 189 0.53 -8.51 7.69
C ALA A 189 1.72 -8.64 6.74
N TYR A 190 2.77 -7.88 7.01
CA TYR A 190 3.98 -7.80 6.19
C TYR A 190 5.15 -8.50 6.87
N SER A 191 5.98 -9.20 6.10
CA SER A 191 7.30 -9.58 6.61
C SER A 191 8.18 -8.33 6.64
N LEU A 192 9.05 -8.22 7.64
CA LEU A 192 10.11 -7.22 7.61
C LEU A 192 11.05 -7.52 6.45
N ILE A 193 11.17 -6.56 5.54
CA ILE A 193 12.21 -6.56 4.52
C ILE A 193 13.24 -5.50 4.94
N ILE A 194 14.51 -5.89 4.97
CA ILE A 194 15.62 -4.96 5.23
C ILE A 194 16.10 -4.47 3.87
N GLU A 195 15.69 -3.25 3.52
CA GLU A 195 16.05 -2.58 2.28
C GLU A 195 17.34 -1.77 2.42
N GLU A 196 18.06 -1.60 1.31
CA GLU A 196 19.22 -0.72 1.23
C GLU A 196 18.87 0.71 1.69
N ASP A 197 19.87 1.47 2.14
CA ASP A 197 19.73 2.84 2.64
C ASP A 197 18.84 3.02 3.90
N THR A 198 18.45 1.93 4.55
CA THR A 198 17.79 1.96 5.87
C THR A 198 18.77 1.84 7.03
N LEU A 199 18.37 2.29 8.22
CA LEU A 199 19.21 2.14 9.41
C LEU A 199 19.35 0.67 9.81
N PHE A 200 18.30 -0.13 9.59
CA PHE A 200 18.34 -1.57 9.77
C PHE A 200 19.35 -2.26 8.84
N TYR A 201 19.48 -1.83 7.59
CA TYR A 201 20.51 -2.36 6.69
C TYR A 201 21.92 -2.15 7.23
N SER A 202 22.22 -0.94 7.72
CA SER A 202 23.51 -0.67 8.37
C SER A 202 23.70 -1.50 9.64
N TRP A 203 22.67 -1.62 10.48
CA TRP A 203 22.75 -2.40 11.73
C TRP A 203 22.88 -3.90 11.50
N GLU A 204 22.27 -4.45 10.46
CA GLU A 204 22.44 -5.85 10.06
C GLU A 204 23.88 -6.09 9.62
N ALA A 205 24.42 -5.25 8.73
CA ALA A 205 25.81 -5.34 8.27
C ALA A 205 26.83 -5.21 9.42
N GLU A 206 26.51 -4.43 10.46
CA GLU A 206 27.29 -4.27 11.69
C GLU A 206 27.09 -5.41 12.71
N GLY A 207 26.16 -6.35 12.47
CA GLY A 207 25.83 -7.43 13.41
C GLY A 207 25.09 -6.97 14.68
N ARG A 208 24.46 -5.79 14.65
CA ARG A 208 23.69 -5.21 15.77
C ARG A 208 22.25 -5.71 15.83
N ILE A 209 21.72 -6.16 14.69
CA ILE A 209 20.44 -6.85 14.59
C ILE A 209 20.63 -8.09 13.73
N GLU A 210 19.78 -9.08 13.93
CA GLU A 210 19.72 -10.29 13.12
C GLU A 210 18.35 -10.38 12.44
N LYS A 211 18.32 -10.78 11.18
CA LYS A 211 17.07 -11.14 10.50
C LYS A 211 16.46 -12.37 11.16
N ALA A 212 15.13 -12.44 11.14
CA ALA A 212 14.46 -13.66 11.51
C ALA A 212 14.88 -14.79 10.55
N LYS A 213 14.98 -16.02 11.07
CA LYS A 213 15.24 -17.18 10.22
C LYS A 213 14.03 -17.40 9.32
N GLU A 214 14.26 -17.75 8.05
CA GLU A 214 13.19 -18.00 7.06
C GLU A 214 12.12 -18.97 7.58
N GLU A 215 12.52 -20.02 8.31
CA GLU A 215 11.59 -20.97 8.91
C GLU A 215 10.65 -20.33 9.94
N VAL A 216 11.15 -19.38 10.73
CA VAL A 216 10.35 -18.64 11.73
C VAL A 216 9.41 -17.66 11.04
N GLU A 217 9.88 -16.93 10.03
CA GLU A 217 9.01 -16.05 9.23
C GLU A 217 7.89 -16.83 8.54
N LEU A 218 8.21 -17.99 7.96
CA LEU A 218 7.22 -18.86 7.33
C LEU A 218 6.18 -19.37 8.34
N GLN A 219 6.63 -19.75 9.55
CA GLN A 219 5.72 -20.13 10.64
C GLN A 219 4.80 -18.98 11.05
N MET A 220 5.32 -17.75 11.16
CA MET A 220 4.53 -16.56 11.45
C MET A 220 3.50 -16.28 10.35
N TYR A 221 3.92 -16.32 9.09
CA TYR A 221 3.04 -16.09 7.95
C TYR A 221 1.92 -17.14 7.86
N HIS A 222 2.26 -18.43 8.00
CA HIS A 222 1.26 -19.51 7.97
C HIS A 222 0.30 -19.43 9.17
N HIS A 223 0.81 -19.08 10.35
CA HIS A 223 -0.03 -18.82 11.51
C HIS A 223 -1.05 -17.70 11.24
N ALA A 224 -0.62 -16.58 10.65
CA ALA A 224 -1.51 -15.48 10.30
C ALA A 224 -2.61 -15.93 9.33
N ILE A 225 -2.23 -16.64 8.25
CA ILE A 225 -3.18 -17.17 7.27
C ILE A 225 -4.23 -18.06 7.94
N ASP A 226 -3.79 -19.06 8.70
CA ASP A 226 -4.68 -20.09 9.25
C ASP A 226 -5.57 -19.50 10.36
N TYR A 227 -5.01 -18.66 11.23
CA TYR A 227 -5.76 -18.03 12.32
C TYR A 227 -6.78 -17.00 11.80
N LEU A 228 -6.38 -16.12 10.89
CA LEU A 228 -7.27 -15.09 10.34
C LEU A 228 -8.41 -15.72 9.51
N LYS A 229 -8.12 -16.78 8.74
CA LYS A 229 -9.18 -17.55 8.04
C LYS A 229 -10.16 -18.18 9.02
N LYS A 230 -9.68 -18.80 10.10
CA LYS A 230 -10.54 -19.36 11.17
C LYS A 230 -11.43 -18.29 11.80
N LYS A 231 -10.96 -17.05 11.85
CA LYS A 231 -11.70 -15.88 12.38
C LYS A 231 -12.54 -15.18 11.31
N GLY A 232 -12.67 -15.74 10.11
CA GLY A 232 -13.54 -15.26 9.05
C GLY A 232 -12.99 -14.10 8.21
N TYR A 233 -11.67 -13.88 8.23
CA TYR A 233 -11.03 -13.00 7.26
C TYR A 233 -10.70 -13.77 5.98
N GLN A 234 -10.84 -13.10 4.85
CA GLN A 234 -10.45 -13.57 3.54
C GLN A 234 -9.03 -13.10 3.25
N HIS A 235 -8.11 -14.04 3.02
CA HIS A 235 -6.81 -13.77 2.42
C HIS A 235 -7.03 -13.51 0.94
N TYR A 236 -6.98 -12.25 0.53
CA TYR A 236 -7.40 -11.85 -0.83
C TYR A 236 -6.22 -11.47 -1.74
N GLU A 237 -5.09 -11.09 -1.14
CA GLU A 237 -3.79 -10.92 -1.79
C GLU A 237 -2.67 -11.25 -0.78
N ILE A 238 -1.41 -11.31 -1.22
CA ILE A 238 -0.28 -11.87 -0.45
C ILE A 238 -0.22 -11.43 1.02
N SER A 239 -0.37 -10.13 1.32
CA SER A 239 -0.14 -9.57 2.65
C SER A 239 -1.41 -9.14 3.39
N ASN A 240 -2.58 -9.17 2.77
CA ASN A 240 -3.78 -8.51 3.29
C ASN A 240 -4.95 -9.48 3.46
N PHE A 241 -5.64 -9.26 4.58
CA PHE A 241 -6.75 -10.06 5.06
C PHE A 241 -7.91 -9.13 5.39
N ALA A 242 -9.10 -9.45 4.89
CA ALA A 242 -10.27 -8.59 5.08
C ALA A 242 -11.54 -9.40 5.35
N LYS A 243 -12.45 -8.84 6.14
CA LYS A 243 -13.85 -9.25 6.10
C LYS A 243 -14.44 -8.94 4.72
N THR A 244 -15.53 -9.62 4.36
CA THR A 244 -16.21 -9.39 3.08
C THR A 244 -16.58 -7.91 2.92
N ASN A 245 -16.28 -7.34 1.75
CA ASN A 245 -16.50 -5.93 1.38
C ASN A 245 -15.56 -4.91 2.04
N TYR A 246 -14.52 -5.35 2.75
CA TYR A 246 -13.52 -4.47 3.37
C TYR A 246 -12.14 -4.54 2.71
N GLN A 247 -11.98 -5.30 1.61
CA GLN A 247 -10.73 -5.30 0.85
C GLN A 247 -10.37 -3.87 0.41
N CYS A 248 -9.10 -3.49 0.54
CA CYS A 248 -8.62 -2.21 0.05
C CYS A 248 -8.81 -2.11 -1.47
N LYS A 249 -9.80 -1.32 -1.92
CA LYS A 249 -10.10 -1.14 -3.34
C LYS A 249 -8.90 -0.54 -4.07
N HIS A 250 -8.18 0.38 -3.43
CA HIS A 250 -7.02 1.03 -4.03
C HIS A 250 -5.86 0.05 -4.28
N ASN A 251 -5.53 -0.83 -3.32
CA ASN A 251 -4.46 -1.82 -3.52
C ASN A 251 -4.80 -2.78 -4.67
N ILE A 252 -6.07 -3.16 -4.80
CA ILE A 252 -6.54 -4.03 -5.89
C ILE A 252 -6.33 -3.38 -7.27
N VAL A 253 -6.34 -2.04 -7.38
CA VAL A 253 -6.05 -1.33 -8.64
C VAL A 253 -4.63 -1.63 -9.10
N TYR A 254 -3.66 -1.60 -8.19
CA TYR A 254 -2.27 -1.96 -8.48
C TYR A 254 -2.17 -3.42 -8.94
N TRP A 255 -2.77 -4.33 -8.20
CA TRP A 255 -2.68 -5.77 -8.48
C TRP A 255 -3.41 -6.18 -9.75
N LYS A 256 -4.46 -5.46 -10.14
CA LYS A 256 -5.16 -5.66 -11.42
C LYS A 256 -4.54 -4.89 -12.59
N ASN A 257 -3.35 -4.32 -12.38
CA ASN A 257 -2.63 -3.50 -13.33
C ASN A 257 -3.54 -2.45 -14.01
N LYS A 258 -4.25 -1.66 -13.19
CA LYS A 258 -5.21 -0.65 -13.63
C LYS A 258 -4.64 0.77 -13.45
N PRO A 259 -5.13 1.76 -14.24
CA PRO A 259 -4.57 3.09 -14.20
C PRO A 259 -4.77 3.83 -12.87
N TYR A 260 -3.74 4.57 -12.46
CA TYR A 260 -3.75 5.50 -11.33
C TYR A 260 -2.77 6.66 -11.56
N ILE A 261 -3.08 7.81 -10.97
CA ILE A 261 -2.18 8.97 -10.93
C ILE A 261 -1.68 9.18 -9.50
N GLY A 262 -0.38 9.29 -9.34
CA GLY A 262 0.28 9.72 -8.12
C GLY A 262 0.50 11.23 -8.13
N PHE A 263 0.14 11.89 -7.03
CA PHE A 263 0.50 13.27 -6.73
C PHE A 263 1.45 13.35 -5.54
N GLY A 264 2.33 14.34 -5.56
CA GLY A 264 3.35 14.56 -4.54
C GLY A 264 4.73 14.06 -4.94
N ALA A 265 5.76 14.58 -4.28
CA ALA A 265 7.14 14.11 -4.41
C ALA A 265 7.24 12.57 -4.27
N ALA A 266 8.07 11.95 -5.11
CA ALA A 266 8.24 10.49 -5.23
C ALA A 266 6.98 9.68 -5.62
N ALA A 267 5.82 10.31 -5.86
CA ALA A 267 4.62 9.58 -6.22
C ALA A 267 4.78 8.92 -7.60
N HIS A 268 4.43 7.64 -7.69
CA HIS A 268 4.41 6.89 -8.94
C HIS A 268 3.03 6.92 -9.58
N SER A 269 2.98 6.77 -10.89
CA SER A 269 1.78 6.72 -11.70
C SER A 269 1.85 5.61 -12.73
N TYR A 270 0.68 5.11 -13.10
CA TYR A 270 0.47 4.31 -14.29
C TYR A 270 -0.76 4.80 -15.02
N PHE A 271 -0.57 5.50 -16.12
CA PHE A 271 -1.67 6.16 -16.80
C PHE A 271 -1.36 6.31 -18.29
N GLN A 272 -2.36 6.04 -19.13
CA GLN A 272 -2.22 6.09 -20.59
C GLN A 272 -1.03 5.26 -21.11
N ASP A 273 -0.88 4.03 -20.58
CA ASP A 273 0.17 3.08 -20.97
C ASP A 273 1.61 3.56 -20.66
N GLU A 274 1.74 4.53 -19.76
CA GLU A 274 3.02 5.04 -19.28
C GLU A 274 3.16 4.86 -17.76
N ARG A 275 4.36 4.45 -17.35
CA ARG A 275 4.84 4.50 -15.97
C ARG A 275 5.68 5.75 -15.79
N PHE A 276 5.39 6.53 -14.77
CA PHE A 276 6.20 7.70 -14.44
C PHE A 276 6.21 7.96 -12.94
N ASN A 277 7.22 8.68 -12.46
CA ASN A 277 7.32 9.11 -11.08
C ASN A 277 7.67 10.58 -10.99
N ASN A 278 7.23 11.19 -9.89
CA ASN A 278 7.58 12.55 -9.57
C ASN A 278 8.97 12.65 -8.94
N TYR A 279 9.59 13.82 -9.03
CA TYR A 279 10.85 14.12 -8.34
C TYR A 279 10.78 13.74 -6.86
N PRO A 280 11.74 12.96 -6.34
CA PRO A 280 11.72 12.55 -4.94
C PRO A 280 12.13 13.71 -4.02
N LEU A 281 13.06 14.56 -4.44
CA LEU A 281 13.54 15.70 -3.64
C LEU A 281 12.48 16.80 -3.52
N LEU A 282 12.13 17.14 -2.28
CA LEU A 282 11.12 18.15 -1.96
C LEU A 282 11.33 19.49 -2.69
N ASP A 283 12.54 20.05 -2.62
CA ASP A 283 12.80 21.36 -3.18
C ASP A 283 12.69 21.35 -4.72
N THR A 284 13.16 20.28 -5.37
CA THR A 284 13.02 20.09 -6.83
C THR A 284 11.56 19.93 -7.24
N TYR A 285 10.79 19.11 -6.50
CA TYR A 285 9.36 18.93 -6.72
C TYR A 285 8.61 20.26 -6.60
N ILE A 286 8.83 21.00 -5.50
CA ILE A 286 8.16 22.29 -5.25
C ILE A 286 8.52 23.32 -6.33
N GLU A 287 9.80 23.38 -6.73
CA GLU A 287 10.27 24.34 -7.73
C GLU A 287 9.67 24.07 -9.12
N SER A 288 9.59 22.79 -9.55
CA SER A 288 8.94 22.42 -10.81
C SER A 288 7.48 22.90 -10.85
N ILE A 289 6.74 22.70 -9.76
CA ILE A 289 5.35 23.17 -9.64
C ILE A 289 5.25 24.70 -9.65
N LYS A 290 6.20 25.42 -9.04
CA LYS A 290 6.23 26.89 -9.08
C LYS A 290 6.40 27.42 -10.50
N ASN A 291 7.09 26.67 -11.35
CA ASN A 291 7.26 26.97 -12.77
C ASN A 291 6.09 26.51 -13.64
N GLU A 292 4.98 26.05 -13.04
CA GLU A 292 3.79 25.51 -13.72
C GLU A 292 4.07 24.25 -14.56
N GLU A 293 5.12 23.52 -14.20
CA GLU A 293 5.53 22.27 -14.85
C GLU A 293 5.06 21.06 -14.05
N LYS A 294 4.77 19.96 -14.75
CA LYS A 294 4.52 18.67 -14.08
C LYS A 294 5.84 18.15 -13.50
N PRO A 295 5.87 17.68 -12.25
CA PRO A 295 7.11 17.39 -11.54
C PRO A 295 7.65 15.99 -11.85
N VAL A 296 7.60 15.58 -13.12
CA VAL A 296 7.91 14.22 -13.57
C VAL A 296 9.42 14.07 -13.77
N GLU A 297 10.03 13.14 -13.02
CA GLU A 297 11.46 12.84 -13.11
C GLU A 297 11.76 11.79 -14.19
N ASN A 298 11.07 10.64 -14.11
CA ASN A 298 11.22 9.56 -15.07
C ASN A 298 9.87 9.25 -15.72
N ARG A 299 9.90 8.91 -17.01
CA ARG A 299 8.74 8.48 -17.79
C ARG A 299 9.16 7.37 -18.74
N ILE A 300 8.39 6.28 -18.73
CA ILE A 300 8.61 5.09 -19.55
C ILE A 300 7.28 4.73 -20.20
N SER A 301 7.26 4.68 -21.53
CA SER A 301 6.15 4.09 -22.28
C SER A 301 6.32 2.58 -22.29
N LEU A 302 5.31 1.84 -21.85
CA LEU A 302 5.40 0.40 -21.76
C LEU A 302 5.20 -0.26 -23.12
N SER A 303 6.11 -1.16 -23.48
CA SER A 303 5.93 -2.06 -24.60
C SER A 303 4.80 -3.04 -24.33
N PHE A 304 4.24 -3.60 -25.40
CA PHE A 304 3.20 -4.64 -25.29
C PHE A 304 3.63 -5.85 -24.44
N ARG A 305 4.93 -6.21 -24.46
CA ARG A 305 5.49 -7.33 -23.70
C ARG A 305 5.64 -6.99 -22.21
N GLU A 306 6.03 -5.76 -21.88
CA GLU A 306 6.09 -5.29 -20.49
C GLU A 306 4.69 -5.23 -19.89
N GLU A 307 3.70 -4.71 -20.61
CA GLU A 307 2.29 -4.69 -20.20
C GLU A 307 1.73 -6.09 -19.87
N ILE A 308 2.06 -7.08 -20.69
CA ILE A 308 1.73 -8.48 -20.46
C ILE A 308 2.42 -9.00 -19.19
N SER A 309 3.73 -8.75 -19.06
CA SER A 309 4.53 -9.18 -17.90
C SER A 309 3.98 -8.60 -16.61
N GLU A 310 3.75 -7.29 -16.57
CA GLU A 310 3.17 -6.57 -15.44
C GLU A 310 1.79 -7.12 -15.06
N THR A 311 0.93 -7.37 -16.04
CA THR A 311 -0.40 -7.92 -15.77
C THR A 311 -0.32 -9.32 -15.14
N MET A 312 0.62 -10.15 -15.58
CA MET A 312 0.81 -11.48 -15.02
C MET A 312 1.38 -11.43 -13.59
N PHE A 313 2.52 -10.77 -13.37
CA PHE A 313 3.15 -10.83 -12.04
C PHE A 313 2.35 -10.03 -10.99
N LEU A 314 1.73 -8.90 -11.35
CA LEU A 314 0.88 -8.14 -10.44
C LEU A 314 -0.40 -8.93 -10.11
N GLY A 315 -1.03 -9.52 -11.13
CA GLY A 315 -2.27 -10.29 -10.95
C GLY A 315 -2.08 -11.56 -10.12
N LEU A 316 -0.92 -12.21 -10.21
CA LEU A 316 -0.58 -13.38 -9.38
C LEU A 316 -0.36 -13.03 -7.90
N ARG A 317 -0.24 -11.76 -7.51
CA ARG A 317 -0.27 -11.34 -6.10
C ARG A 317 -1.66 -11.50 -5.47
N MET A 318 -2.71 -11.51 -6.27
CA MET A 318 -4.06 -11.80 -5.79
C MET A 318 -4.22 -13.29 -5.52
N ILE A 319 -4.91 -13.67 -4.44
CA ILE A 319 -5.21 -15.08 -4.15
C ILE A 319 -6.17 -15.67 -5.19
N GLU A 320 -7.03 -14.84 -5.79
CA GLU A 320 -7.83 -15.23 -6.96
C GLU A 320 -7.01 -15.42 -8.24
N GLY A 321 -5.77 -14.90 -8.29
CA GLY A 321 -4.90 -14.95 -9.46
C GLY A 321 -5.42 -14.17 -10.66
N VAL A 322 -4.85 -14.46 -11.83
CA VAL A 322 -5.14 -13.81 -13.11
C VAL A 322 -6.35 -14.45 -13.77
N SER A 323 -7.33 -13.64 -14.20
CA SER A 323 -8.45 -14.09 -15.04
C SER A 323 -8.00 -14.28 -16.48
N ILE A 324 -8.23 -15.47 -17.03
CA ILE A 324 -7.92 -15.81 -18.43
C ILE A 324 -8.77 -14.95 -19.38
N GLU A 325 -10.05 -14.75 -19.07
CA GLU A 325 -10.97 -13.94 -19.88
C GLU A 325 -10.55 -12.46 -19.89
N GLU A 326 -10.25 -11.88 -18.73
CA GLU A 326 -9.82 -10.47 -18.66
C GLU A 326 -8.48 -10.25 -19.38
N PHE A 327 -7.55 -11.20 -19.25
CA PHE A 327 -6.28 -11.20 -19.97
C PHE A 327 -6.50 -11.24 -21.49
N GLN A 328 -7.31 -12.18 -22.00
CA GLN A 328 -7.65 -12.27 -23.42
C GLN A 328 -8.36 -11.03 -23.94
N LYS A 329 -9.26 -10.45 -23.14
CA LYS A 329 -9.96 -9.22 -23.50
C LYS A 329 -8.98 -8.05 -23.66
N ARG A 330 -7.99 -7.95 -22.77
CA ARG A 330 -6.95 -6.90 -22.76
C ARG A 330 -5.96 -7.06 -23.90
N PHE A 331 -5.39 -8.27 -24.09
CA PHE A 331 -4.26 -8.49 -25.00
C PHE A 331 -4.61 -9.16 -26.33
N LYS A 332 -5.85 -9.63 -26.49
CA LYS A 332 -6.29 -10.42 -27.67
C LYS A 332 -5.49 -11.71 -27.89
N LEU A 333 -4.85 -12.20 -26.83
CA LEU A 333 -4.04 -13.41 -26.80
C LEU A 333 -4.42 -14.24 -25.57
N SER A 334 -4.32 -15.57 -25.68
CA SER A 334 -4.40 -16.43 -24.50
C SER A 334 -3.11 -16.31 -23.68
N PRO A 335 -3.18 -16.31 -22.33
CA PRO A 335 -1.95 -16.40 -21.53
C PRO A 335 -1.15 -17.69 -21.83
N PHE A 336 -1.83 -18.75 -22.28
CA PHE A 336 -1.15 -19.99 -22.68
C PHE A 336 -0.36 -19.85 -23.99
N ASP A 337 -0.78 -18.99 -24.92
CA ASP A 337 -0.03 -18.76 -26.16
C ASP A 337 1.37 -18.16 -25.89
N ILE A 338 1.53 -17.53 -24.72
CA ILE A 338 2.73 -16.81 -24.30
C ILE A 338 3.51 -17.62 -23.27
N TYR A 339 2.82 -18.23 -22.31
CA TYR A 339 3.42 -18.78 -21.10
C TYR A 339 3.26 -20.29 -20.94
N GLU A 340 2.69 -21.05 -21.90
CA GLU A 340 2.41 -22.49 -21.75
C GLU A 340 3.57 -23.28 -21.12
N ASN A 341 4.77 -23.21 -21.72
CA ASN A 341 5.95 -23.92 -21.20
C ASN A 341 6.35 -23.49 -19.78
N LYS A 342 6.25 -22.19 -19.46
CA LYS A 342 6.60 -21.66 -18.14
C LYS A 342 5.56 -22.10 -17.09
N LEU A 343 4.28 -22.00 -17.43
CA LEU A 343 3.16 -22.42 -16.57
C LEU A 343 3.18 -23.93 -16.30
N GLN A 344 3.47 -24.75 -17.31
CA GLN A 344 3.60 -26.21 -17.13
C GLN A 344 4.72 -26.54 -16.13
N LYS A 345 5.92 -25.97 -16.30
CA LYS A 345 7.04 -26.16 -15.36
C LYS A 345 6.69 -25.72 -13.94
N LEU A 346 6.01 -24.58 -13.80
CA LEU A 346 5.57 -24.07 -12.49
C LEU A 346 4.49 -24.96 -11.86
N GLN A 347 3.61 -25.55 -12.67
CA GLN A 347 2.59 -26.49 -12.21
C GLN A 347 3.20 -27.84 -11.78
N GLU A 348 4.17 -28.36 -12.52
CA GLU A 348 4.94 -29.56 -12.16
C GLU A 348 5.67 -29.39 -10.82
N ARG A 349 6.20 -28.18 -10.57
CA ARG A 349 6.78 -27.77 -9.28
C ARG A 349 5.74 -27.45 -8.19
N LYS A 350 4.44 -27.55 -8.51
CA LYS A 350 3.31 -27.23 -7.63
C LYS A 350 3.30 -25.78 -7.12
N LEU A 351 3.87 -24.84 -7.86
CA LEU A 351 3.88 -23.42 -7.52
C LEU A 351 2.67 -22.67 -8.09
N VAL A 352 2.19 -23.09 -9.26
CA VAL A 352 1.01 -22.52 -9.91
C VAL A 352 -0.03 -23.61 -10.13
N THR A 353 -1.30 -23.22 -10.08
CA THR A 353 -2.43 -24.03 -10.55
C THR A 353 -3.30 -23.18 -11.47
N TYR A 354 -3.92 -23.82 -12.45
CA TYR A 354 -4.84 -23.15 -13.35
C TYR A 354 -6.00 -24.07 -13.73
N ASP A 355 -7.15 -23.45 -13.97
CA ASP A 355 -8.36 -24.08 -14.48
C ASP A 355 -8.83 -23.35 -15.75
N LYS A 356 -10.10 -23.49 -16.14
CA LYS A 356 -10.65 -22.83 -17.33
C LYS A 356 -10.79 -21.32 -17.18
N GLU A 357 -10.81 -20.80 -15.96
CA GLU A 357 -11.10 -19.41 -15.65
C GLU A 357 -9.85 -18.64 -15.22
N ARG A 358 -8.97 -19.26 -14.43
CA ARG A 358 -7.92 -18.54 -13.70
C ARG A 358 -6.59 -19.27 -13.62
N ILE A 359 -5.51 -18.49 -13.55
CA ILE A 359 -4.14 -18.91 -13.21
C ILE A 359 -3.81 -18.31 -11.84
N ARG A 360 -3.45 -19.13 -10.85
CA ARG A 360 -3.22 -18.68 -9.47
C ARG A 360 -2.06 -19.41 -8.80
N LEU A 361 -1.47 -18.77 -7.79
CA LEU A 361 -0.48 -19.41 -6.92
C LEU A 361 -1.12 -20.52 -6.09
N THR A 362 -0.40 -21.61 -5.86
CA THR A 362 -0.76 -22.59 -4.82
C THR A 362 -0.35 -22.06 -3.44
N LYS A 363 -0.63 -22.81 -2.35
CA LYS A 363 -0.09 -22.47 -1.03
C LYS A 363 1.44 -22.33 -1.06
N THR A 364 2.14 -23.32 -1.62
CA THR A 364 3.59 -23.29 -1.80
C THR A 364 4.03 -22.21 -2.81
N GLY A 365 3.20 -21.93 -3.81
CA GLY A 365 3.42 -20.83 -4.74
C GLY A 365 3.45 -19.46 -4.06
N ASN A 366 2.59 -19.23 -3.07
CA ASN A 366 2.60 -17.99 -2.28
C ASN A 366 3.88 -17.85 -1.46
N ASP A 367 4.36 -18.94 -0.85
CA ASP A 367 5.61 -18.95 -0.08
C ASP A 367 6.82 -18.59 -0.96
N LEU A 368 6.75 -18.91 -2.26
CA LEU A 368 7.82 -18.72 -3.24
C LEU A 368 7.41 -17.79 -4.39
N ALA A 369 6.56 -16.81 -4.11
CA ALA A 369 5.90 -15.98 -5.13
C ALA A 369 6.90 -15.27 -6.05
N ASN A 370 8.03 -14.79 -5.50
CA ASN A 370 9.07 -14.11 -6.27
C ASN A 370 9.66 -14.98 -7.38
N ILE A 371 9.82 -16.29 -7.14
CA ILE A 371 10.30 -17.24 -8.16
C ILE A 371 9.28 -17.33 -9.31
N VAL A 372 7.99 -17.34 -8.98
CA VAL A 372 6.92 -17.37 -9.98
C VAL A 372 6.88 -16.06 -10.77
N PHE A 373 7.04 -14.92 -10.10
CA PHE A 373 6.99 -13.59 -10.74
C PHE A 373 8.13 -13.40 -11.74
N GLN A 374 9.35 -13.83 -11.41
CA GLN A 374 10.49 -13.78 -12.32
C GLN A 374 10.24 -14.54 -13.62
N GLU A 375 9.58 -15.70 -13.55
CA GLU A 375 9.22 -16.47 -14.74
C GLU A 375 8.20 -15.73 -15.63
N MET A 376 7.39 -14.82 -15.08
CA MET A 376 6.41 -14.08 -15.88
C MET A 376 7.01 -12.92 -16.67
N LEU A 377 8.26 -12.55 -16.40
CA LEU A 377 8.97 -11.52 -17.16
C LEU A 377 9.28 -12.03 -18.57
N LEU A 378 9.04 -11.16 -19.55
CA LEU A 378 9.34 -11.38 -20.96
C LEU A 378 10.54 -10.53 -21.36
N ASP A 379 11.44 -11.12 -22.16
CA ASP A 379 12.59 -10.43 -22.74
C ASP A 379 12.21 -9.28 -23.67
#